data_AF-A0A1E8PVD8-F1
#
_entry.id   AF-A0A1E8PVD8-F1
#
_cell.length_a   1.000
_cell.length_b   1.000
_cell.length_c   1.000
_cell.angle_alpha   90.00
_cell.angle_beta   90.00
_cell.angle_gamma   90.00
#
_symmetry.space_group_name_H-M   'P 1'
#
loop_
_entity.id
_entity.type
_entity.pdbx_description
1 polymer ?
#
loop_
_entity_poly.entity_id
_entity_poly.type
_entity_poly.pdbx_seq_one_letter_code
_entity_poly.pdbx_strand_id
1 'polypeptide(L)'
;MEVKDEAVFENVGQAVHVSFLIMAQEAKQDAPLRAALIKAMESVQLNGRQRCWLEQLRGASTGSINFGGLDGNEVRAQCALVLQAVKHRLPATEMWVLQAKYGQTDFEDVDGKRRYAFSVERIEAIRGLADWFRPMFPGLSPHAIDCMLGRLFANHKQLDITVRDLAKSFGASHMTYQRASTKMHGHVRELEQMAYSRLAPSFVADGVVEEFLQ
;
A
#
# COMPACT_ATOMS: atom_id res chain seq x y z
N MET A 1 -14.49 20.91 -26.71
CA MET A 1 -13.51 19.84 -26.46
C MET A 1 -13.94 19.23 -25.14
N GLU A 2 -14.61 18.08 -25.19
CA GLU A 2 -15.06 17.41 -23.96
C GLU A 2 -13.82 17.07 -23.14
N VAL A 3 -13.74 17.63 -21.93
CA VAL A 3 -12.78 17.19 -20.92
C VAL A 3 -13.23 15.78 -20.56
N LYS A 4 -12.58 14.75 -21.11
CA LYS A 4 -12.67 13.42 -20.52
C LYS A 4 -12.11 13.57 -19.12
N ASP A 5 -12.92 13.30 -18.10
CA ASP A 5 -12.42 13.09 -16.75
C ASP A 5 -11.44 11.91 -16.83
N GLU A 6 -10.15 12.21 -16.93
CA GLU A 6 -9.09 11.22 -16.82
C GLU A 6 -9.14 10.66 -15.41
N ALA A 7 -9.18 9.33 -15.27
CA ALA A 7 -9.27 8.73 -13.95
C ALA A 7 -7.99 9.02 -13.15
N VAL A 8 -8.14 9.10 -11.82
CA VAL A 8 -7.06 9.51 -10.92
C VAL A 8 -5.90 8.50 -10.94
N PHE A 9 -6.20 7.20 -11.06
CA PHE A 9 -5.23 6.13 -11.05
C PHE A 9 -5.35 5.22 -12.29
N GLU A 10 -4.24 4.65 -12.73
CA GLU A 10 -4.19 3.72 -13.86
C GLU A 10 -4.83 2.36 -13.53
N ASN A 11 -4.66 1.86 -12.30
CA ASN A 11 -5.25 0.58 -11.90
C ASN A 11 -5.54 0.50 -10.39
N VAL A 12 -6.35 -0.49 -10.02
CA VAL A 12 -6.81 -0.71 -8.63
C VAL A 12 -5.64 -0.94 -7.66
N GLY A 13 -4.62 -1.70 -8.06
CA GLY A 13 -3.45 -1.96 -7.21
C GLY A 13 -2.67 -0.69 -6.90
N GLN A 14 -2.50 0.18 -7.90
CA GLN A 14 -1.90 1.50 -7.74
C GLN A 14 -2.76 2.39 -6.83
N ALA A 15 -4.08 2.46 -7.07
CA ALA A 15 -5.00 3.24 -6.25
C ALA A 15 -4.94 2.84 -4.77
N VAL A 16 -4.99 1.54 -4.48
CA VAL A 16 -4.88 1.01 -3.11
C VAL A 16 -3.52 1.34 -2.51
N HIS A 17 -2.43 1.04 -3.21
CA HIS A 17 -1.08 1.26 -2.70
C HIS A 17 -0.82 2.74 -2.35
N VAL A 18 -1.15 3.64 -3.28
CA VAL A 18 -0.95 5.07 -3.11
C VAL A 18 -1.84 5.62 -1.99
N SER A 19 -3.07 5.12 -1.88
CA SER A 19 -3.98 5.52 -0.80
C SER A 19 -3.43 5.16 0.58
N PHE A 20 -2.85 3.97 0.74
CA PHE A 20 -2.16 3.60 1.99
C PHE A 20 -0.97 4.52 2.28
N LEU A 21 -0.16 4.86 1.27
CA LEU A 21 1.00 5.74 1.44
C LEU A 21 0.60 7.17 1.84
N ILE A 22 -0.40 7.75 1.18
CA ILE A 22 -0.88 9.12 1.45
C ILE A 22 -1.50 9.20 2.84
N MET A 23 -2.30 8.20 3.22
CA MET A 23 -2.98 8.18 4.52
C MET A 23 -2.04 7.87 5.69
N ALA A 24 -0.87 7.26 5.43
CA ALA A 24 0.18 7.08 6.43
C ALA A 24 0.98 8.37 6.72
N GLN A 25 0.90 9.39 5.86
CA GLN A 25 1.54 10.67 6.13
C GLN A 25 0.69 11.52 7.07
N GLU A 26 1.32 12.37 7.89
CA GLU A 26 0.61 13.39 8.66
C GLU A 26 -0.09 14.40 7.74
N ALA A 27 -1.23 14.92 8.19
CA ALA A 27 -1.96 15.96 7.49
C ALA A 27 -1.23 17.30 7.54
N LYS A 28 -0.18 17.43 6.75
CA LYS A 28 0.51 18.71 6.55
C LYS A 28 -0.33 19.58 5.63
N GLN A 29 -0.60 20.80 6.09
CA GLN A 29 -1.07 21.90 5.24
C GLN A 29 -0.12 22.03 4.03
N ASP A 30 -0.65 22.45 2.88
CA ASP A 30 0.17 22.71 1.68
C ASP A 30 1.45 23.42 2.06
N ALA A 31 2.59 22.91 1.57
CA ALA A 31 3.89 23.47 1.91
C ALA A 31 3.86 24.98 1.61
N PRO A 32 3.99 25.88 2.61
CA PRO A 32 3.86 27.32 2.38
C PRO A 32 4.86 27.82 1.33
N LEU A 33 6.00 27.15 1.26
CA LEU A 33 7.02 27.33 0.23
C LEU A 33 6.49 27.01 -1.19
N ARG A 34 5.76 25.91 -1.39
CA ARG A 34 5.16 25.53 -2.68
C ARG A 34 4.16 26.60 -3.14
N ALA A 35 3.26 27.02 -2.26
CA ALA A 35 2.28 28.07 -2.56
C ALA A 35 2.95 29.42 -2.86
N ALA A 36 3.99 29.80 -2.11
CA ALA A 36 4.77 31.01 -2.36
C ALA A 36 5.53 30.95 -3.69
N LEU A 37 6.08 29.78 -4.05
CA LEU A 37 6.77 29.55 -5.33
C LEU A 37 5.82 29.63 -6.52
N ILE A 38 4.63 29.03 -6.42
CA ILE A 38 3.58 29.15 -7.45
C ILE A 38 3.24 30.62 -7.68
N LYS A 39 2.95 31.38 -6.61
CA LYS A 39 2.67 32.83 -6.71
C LYS A 39 3.84 33.63 -7.29
N ALA A 40 5.07 33.35 -6.88
CA ALA A 40 6.25 34.05 -7.37
C ALA A 40 6.46 33.81 -8.87
N MET A 41 6.24 32.58 -9.34
CA MET A 41 6.37 32.22 -10.75
C MET A 41 5.22 32.77 -11.61
N GLU A 42 4.00 32.83 -11.08
CA GLU A 42 2.86 33.47 -11.76
C GLU A 42 3.06 34.98 -11.97
N SER A 43 3.90 35.61 -11.15
CA SER A 43 4.17 37.05 -11.21
C SER A 43 5.18 37.47 -12.28
N VAL A 44 5.80 36.51 -13.00
CA VAL A 44 6.85 36.78 -13.98
C VAL A 44 6.53 36.17 -15.35
N GLN A 45 7.14 36.69 -16.41
CA GLN A 45 7.04 36.08 -17.74
C GLN A 45 7.90 34.81 -17.79
N LEU A 46 7.24 33.66 -17.75
CA LEU A 46 7.90 32.35 -17.74
C LEU A 46 8.31 31.89 -19.13
N ASN A 47 9.52 31.33 -19.25
CA ASN A 47 9.94 30.59 -20.44
C ASN A 47 9.34 29.17 -20.48
N GLY A 48 9.49 28.45 -21.59
CA GLY A 48 8.84 27.14 -21.79
C GLY A 48 9.19 26.09 -20.71
N ARG A 49 10.44 26.09 -20.22
CA ARG A 49 10.88 25.18 -19.15
C ARG A 49 10.30 25.58 -17.80
N GLN A 50 10.23 26.87 -17.51
CA GLN A 50 9.64 27.39 -16.28
C GLN A 50 8.12 27.21 -16.23
N ARG A 51 7.43 27.27 -17.37
CA ARG A 51 6.00 26.90 -17.46
C ARG A 51 5.79 25.41 -17.18
N CYS A 52 6.58 24.54 -17.81
CA CYS A 52 6.51 23.10 -17.54
C CYS A 52 6.76 22.79 -16.06
N TRP A 53 7.71 23.49 -15.43
CA TRP A 53 7.96 23.36 -14.00
C TRP A 53 6.85 23.94 -13.12
N LEU A 54 6.21 25.05 -13.51
CA LEU A 54 5.04 25.59 -12.82
C LEU A 54 3.85 24.63 -12.89
N GLU A 55 3.63 24.01 -14.05
CA GLU A 55 2.60 22.99 -14.22
C GLU A 55 2.88 21.78 -13.32
N GLN A 56 4.13 21.30 -13.25
CA GLN A 56 4.52 20.26 -12.28
C GLN A 56 4.30 20.68 -10.82
N LEU A 57 4.61 21.93 -10.46
CA LEU A 57 4.35 22.48 -9.13
C LEU A 57 2.84 22.58 -8.82
N ARG A 58 2.00 22.77 -9.84
CA ARG A 58 0.53 22.75 -9.75
C ARG A 58 -0.06 21.34 -9.79
N GLY A 59 0.77 20.31 -9.97
CA GLY A 59 0.31 18.92 -10.01
C GLY A 59 -0.09 18.43 -11.40
N ALA A 60 0.33 19.11 -12.48
CA ALA A 60 0.20 18.56 -13.83
C ALA A 60 0.85 17.17 -13.91
N SER A 61 0.13 16.24 -14.55
CA SER A 61 0.47 14.83 -14.57
C SER A 61 1.86 14.58 -15.14
N THR A 62 2.74 14.07 -14.29
CA THR A 62 4.02 13.47 -14.72
C THR A 62 4.04 12.03 -14.26
N GLY A 63 3.35 11.15 -15.00
CA GLY A 63 3.28 9.71 -14.70
C GLY A 63 1.87 9.15 -14.89
N SER A 64 1.63 7.95 -14.37
CA SER A 64 0.35 7.24 -14.49
C SER A 64 -0.68 7.57 -13.40
N ILE A 65 -0.49 8.69 -12.69
CA ILE A 65 -1.43 9.20 -11.68
C ILE A 65 -1.75 10.65 -12.03
N ASN A 66 -3.02 10.97 -12.18
CA ASN A 66 -3.49 12.32 -12.48
C ASN A 66 -4.25 12.91 -11.28
N PHE A 67 -3.56 13.71 -10.47
CA PHE A 67 -4.20 14.55 -9.44
C PHE A 67 -4.47 15.98 -9.93
N GLY A 68 -4.37 16.22 -11.24
CA GLY A 68 -4.53 17.55 -11.82
C GLY A 68 -5.89 18.15 -11.44
N GLY A 69 -5.87 19.36 -10.89
CA GLY A 69 -7.08 20.08 -10.49
C GLY A 69 -7.59 19.78 -9.07
N LEU A 70 -6.99 18.82 -8.36
CA LEU A 70 -7.33 18.53 -6.96
C LEU A 70 -6.36 19.19 -5.98
N ASP A 71 -6.90 19.72 -4.88
CA ASP A 71 -6.10 20.16 -3.74
C ASP A 71 -5.67 18.97 -2.84
N GLY A 72 -4.76 19.23 -1.90
CA GLY A 72 -4.23 18.19 -1.03
C GLY A 72 -5.27 17.51 -0.13
N ASN A 73 -6.37 18.20 0.21
CA ASN A 73 -7.46 17.64 1.01
C ASN A 73 -8.37 16.76 0.14
N GLU A 74 -8.64 17.16 -1.09
CA GLU A 74 -9.42 16.39 -2.06
C GLU A 74 -8.72 15.08 -2.41
N VAL A 75 -7.41 15.11 -2.67
CA VAL A 75 -6.60 13.89 -2.88
C VAL A 75 -6.68 12.96 -1.66
N ARG A 76 -6.60 13.53 -0.45
CA ARG A 76 -6.76 12.74 0.78
C ARG A 76 -8.15 12.15 0.94
N ALA A 77 -9.19 12.91 0.62
CA ALA A 77 -10.57 12.43 0.67
C ALA A 77 -10.76 11.25 -0.28
N GLN A 78 -10.23 11.33 -1.50
CA GLN A 78 -10.26 10.21 -2.47
C GLN A 78 -9.51 8.98 -1.93
N CYS A 79 -8.32 9.17 -1.37
CA CYS A 79 -7.57 8.07 -0.75
C CYS A 79 -8.32 7.45 0.44
N ALA A 80 -9.01 8.25 1.24
CA ALA A 80 -9.82 7.77 2.36
C ALA A 80 -11.00 6.91 1.88
N LEU A 81 -11.67 7.30 0.78
CA LEU A 81 -12.74 6.51 0.16
C LEU A 81 -12.23 5.16 -0.35
N VAL A 82 -11.05 5.13 -0.98
CA VAL A 82 -10.38 3.89 -1.39
C VAL A 82 -10.12 2.97 -0.20
N LEU A 83 -9.57 3.49 0.91
CA LEU A 83 -9.30 2.69 2.10
C LEU A 83 -10.59 2.24 2.81
N GLN A 84 -11.64 3.05 2.78
CA GLN A 84 -12.96 2.65 3.29
C GLN A 84 -13.54 1.50 2.46
N ALA A 85 -13.40 1.55 1.14
CA ALA A 85 -13.80 0.45 0.26
C ALA A 85 -13.03 -0.84 0.58
N VAL A 86 -11.71 -0.75 0.82
CA VAL A 86 -10.89 -1.88 1.28
C VAL A 86 -11.44 -2.48 2.59
N LYS A 87 -11.83 -1.63 3.55
CA LYS A 87 -12.32 -2.09 4.88
C LYS A 87 -13.72 -2.71 4.85
N HIS A 88 -14.61 -2.22 3.97
CA HIS A 88 -16.04 -2.58 4.03
C HIS A 88 -16.53 -3.42 2.86
N ARG A 89 -15.82 -3.45 1.73
CA ARG A 89 -16.25 -4.18 0.52
C ARG A 89 -15.50 -5.51 0.33
N LEU A 90 -14.44 -5.75 1.09
CA LEU A 90 -13.64 -6.97 1.01
C LEU A 90 -13.93 -7.95 2.15
N PRO A 91 -13.90 -9.26 1.88
CA PRO A 91 -13.75 -10.26 2.93
C PRO A 91 -12.50 -10.02 3.78
N ALA A 92 -12.56 -10.38 5.06
CA ALA A 92 -11.48 -10.12 6.01
C ALA A 92 -10.11 -10.62 5.52
N THR A 93 -10.04 -11.80 4.90
CA THR A 93 -8.78 -12.38 4.40
C THR A 93 -8.16 -11.56 3.28
N GLU A 94 -8.97 -11.04 2.36
CA GLU A 94 -8.53 -10.18 1.25
C GLU A 94 -8.08 -8.81 1.79
N MET A 95 -8.86 -8.23 2.70
CA MET A 95 -8.52 -6.98 3.40
C MET A 95 -7.21 -7.10 4.18
N TRP A 96 -7.02 -8.17 4.95
CA TRP A 96 -5.81 -8.38 5.73
C TRP A 96 -4.56 -8.50 4.85
N VAL A 97 -4.65 -9.09 3.65
CA VAL A 97 -3.51 -9.11 2.72
C VAL A 97 -3.09 -7.69 2.34
N LEU A 98 -4.04 -6.83 1.98
CA LEU A 98 -3.73 -5.45 1.60
C LEU A 98 -3.19 -4.64 2.79
N GLN A 99 -3.77 -4.78 3.98
CA GLN A 99 -3.27 -4.14 5.20
C GLN A 99 -1.90 -4.66 5.63
N ALA A 100 -1.65 -5.96 5.53
CA ALA A 100 -0.35 -6.56 5.85
C ALA A 100 0.74 -6.10 4.87
N LYS A 101 0.40 -5.92 3.59
CA LYS A 101 1.32 -5.51 2.52
C LYS A 101 1.62 -4.02 2.51
N TYR A 102 0.59 -3.18 2.67
CA TYR A 102 0.69 -1.72 2.48
C TYR A 102 0.55 -0.92 3.78
N GLY A 103 0.18 -1.57 4.88
CA GLY A 103 0.10 -0.93 6.19
C GLY A 103 1.44 -0.35 6.64
N GLN A 104 1.36 0.67 7.47
CA GLN A 104 2.51 1.43 7.93
C GLN A 104 3.49 0.57 8.74
N THR A 105 4.78 0.81 8.50
CA THR A 105 5.84 0.43 9.44
C THR A 105 6.26 1.70 10.16
N ASP A 106 5.91 1.79 11.43
CA ASP A 106 6.39 2.84 12.32
C ASP A 106 7.86 2.63 12.66
N PHE A 107 8.51 3.70 13.08
CA PHE A 107 9.85 3.61 13.63
C PHE A 107 9.95 4.45 14.90
N GLU A 108 10.72 3.95 15.84
CA GLU A 108 11.10 4.66 17.06
C GLU A 108 12.62 4.64 17.17
N ASP A 109 13.22 5.79 17.46
CA ASP A 109 14.64 5.87 17.79
C ASP A 109 14.80 5.59 19.29
N VAL A 110 15.25 4.38 19.62
CA VAL A 110 15.51 3.93 20.99
C VAL A 110 17.02 3.76 21.14
N ASP A 111 17.62 4.49 22.09
CA ASP A 111 19.07 4.45 22.37
C ASP A 111 19.96 4.73 21.14
N GLY A 112 19.53 5.66 20.27
CA GLY A 112 20.24 5.99 19.04
C GLY A 112 20.17 4.92 17.94
N LYS A 113 19.32 3.89 18.12
CA LYS A 113 19.03 2.86 17.12
C LYS A 113 17.57 2.93 16.69
N ARG A 114 17.36 3.06 15.38
CA ARG A 114 16.04 3.03 14.78
C ARG A 114 15.45 1.63 14.84
N ARG A 115 14.40 1.46 15.63
CA ARG A 115 13.59 0.24 15.67
C ARG A 115 12.39 0.43 14.77
N TYR A 116 12.15 -0.53 13.90
CA TYR A 116 10.97 -0.55 13.06
C TYR A 116 9.93 -1.46 13.69
N ALA A 117 8.71 -0.97 13.84
CA ALA A 117 7.57 -1.71 14.35
C ALA A 117 6.43 -1.63 13.34
N PHE A 118 5.70 -2.72 13.14
CA PHE A 118 4.47 -2.65 12.35
C PHE A 118 3.40 -1.88 13.12
N SER A 119 2.58 -1.10 12.42
CA SER A 119 1.40 -0.49 13.03
C SER A 119 0.47 -1.55 13.60
N VAL A 120 -0.37 -1.17 14.57
CA VAL A 120 -1.32 -2.09 15.22
C VAL A 120 -2.19 -2.81 14.20
N GLU A 121 -2.76 -2.07 13.24
CA GLU A 121 -3.63 -2.60 12.19
C GLU A 121 -2.90 -3.62 11.31
N ARG A 122 -1.62 -3.37 11.02
CA ARG A 122 -0.79 -4.29 10.24
C ARG A 122 -0.48 -5.57 11.02
N ILE A 123 -0.21 -5.46 12.33
CA ILE A 123 -0.01 -6.62 13.21
C ILE A 123 -1.28 -7.46 13.27
N GLU A 124 -2.44 -6.83 13.45
CA GLU A 124 -3.74 -7.51 13.47
C GLU A 124 -4.03 -8.23 12.16
N ALA A 125 -3.74 -7.60 11.03
CA ALA A 125 -3.88 -8.21 9.71
C ALA A 125 -2.98 -9.44 9.53
N ILE A 126 -1.71 -9.34 9.93
CA ILE A 126 -0.76 -10.48 9.87
C ILE A 126 -1.23 -11.62 10.78
N ARG A 127 -1.74 -11.32 11.98
CA ARG A 127 -2.30 -12.31 12.91
C ARG A 127 -3.56 -12.97 12.37
N GLY A 128 -4.49 -12.21 11.80
CA GLY A 128 -5.70 -12.74 11.17
C GLY A 128 -5.39 -13.69 10.01
N LEU A 129 -4.40 -13.34 9.18
CA LEU A 129 -3.90 -14.25 8.14
C LEU A 129 -3.26 -15.50 8.75
N ALA A 130 -2.48 -15.37 9.82
CA ALA A 130 -1.87 -16.52 10.48
C ALA A 130 -2.92 -17.49 11.01
N ASP A 131 -3.95 -16.98 11.67
CA ASP A 131 -5.08 -17.78 12.16
C ASP A 131 -5.79 -18.51 11.00
N TRP A 132 -5.98 -17.83 9.86
CA TRP A 132 -6.57 -18.42 8.67
C TRP A 132 -5.70 -19.49 8.02
N PHE A 133 -4.37 -19.35 8.04
CA PHE A 133 -3.43 -20.32 7.48
C PHE A 133 -3.19 -21.54 8.37
N ARG A 134 -3.35 -21.43 9.70
CA ARG A 134 -3.08 -22.51 10.66
C ARG A 134 -3.72 -23.86 10.29
N PRO A 135 -5.02 -23.94 9.92
CA PRO A 135 -5.64 -25.20 9.53
C PRO A 135 -4.99 -25.85 8.28
N MET A 136 -4.32 -25.07 7.44
CA MET A 136 -3.67 -25.55 6.21
C MET A 136 -2.29 -26.18 6.47
N PHE A 137 -1.73 -25.97 7.66
CA PHE A 137 -0.40 -26.43 8.05
C PHE A 137 -0.40 -27.07 9.45
N PRO A 138 -1.16 -28.15 9.68
CA PRO A 138 -1.32 -28.74 11.02
C PRO A 138 -0.02 -29.30 11.62
N GLY A 139 0.99 -29.55 10.80
CA GLY A 139 2.31 -30.02 11.23
C GLY A 139 3.31 -28.92 11.61
N LEU A 140 2.92 -27.64 11.53
CA LEU A 140 3.76 -26.51 11.90
C LEU A 140 3.29 -25.89 13.22
N SER A 141 4.24 -25.42 14.02
CA SER A 141 3.92 -24.63 15.21
C SER A 141 3.15 -23.36 14.83
N PRO A 142 2.08 -22.98 15.57
CA PRO A 142 1.37 -21.73 15.36
C PRO A 142 2.29 -20.50 15.31
N HIS A 143 3.29 -20.46 16.20
CA HIS A 143 4.27 -19.35 16.23
C HIS A 143 5.20 -19.36 15.02
N ALA A 144 5.50 -20.53 14.46
CA ALA A 144 6.26 -20.61 13.23
C ALA A 144 5.47 -20.01 12.06
N ILE A 145 4.15 -20.22 12.00
CA ILE A 145 3.26 -19.62 11.00
C ILE A 145 3.21 -18.10 11.16
N ASP A 146 3.08 -17.60 12.40
CA ASP A 146 3.12 -16.17 12.70
C ASP A 146 4.44 -15.55 12.18
N CYS A 147 5.59 -16.18 12.50
CA CYS A 147 6.90 -15.72 12.03
C CYS A 147 7.06 -15.79 10.50
N MET A 148 6.52 -16.83 9.86
CA MET A 148 6.58 -16.99 8.40
C MET A 148 5.81 -15.88 7.68
N LEU A 149 4.60 -15.54 8.14
CA LEU A 149 3.82 -14.45 7.57
C LEU A 149 4.41 -13.08 7.90
N GLY A 150 4.86 -12.87 9.14
CA GLY A 150 5.61 -11.66 9.50
C GLY A 150 6.80 -11.44 8.58
N ARG A 151 7.58 -12.49 8.32
CA ARG A 151 8.70 -12.46 7.36
C ARG A 151 8.26 -12.18 5.93
N LEU A 152 7.12 -12.73 5.49
CA LEU A 152 6.59 -12.56 4.13
C LEU A 152 6.22 -11.10 3.83
N PHE A 153 5.67 -10.38 4.82
CA PHE A 153 5.27 -8.99 4.65
C PHE A 153 6.34 -7.98 5.04
N ALA A 154 7.36 -8.40 5.77
CA ALA A 154 8.43 -7.52 6.19
C ALA A 154 9.40 -7.15 5.08
N ASN A 155 10.08 -6.01 5.25
CA ASN A 155 11.17 -5.62 4.39
C ASN A 155 12.38 -6.55 4.61
N HIS A 156 12.62 -7.46 3.67
CA HIS A 156 13.70 -8.45 3.75
C HIS A 156 15.11 -7.85 3.90
N LYS A 157 15.30 -6.55 3.61
CA LYS A 157 16.57 -5.86 3.86
C LYS A 157 16.82 -5.56 5.35
N GLN A 158 15.80 -5.69 6.19
CA GLN A 158 15.83 -5.36 7.63
C GLN A 158 15.52 -6.56 8.53
N LEU A 159 15.15 -7.72 7.98
CA LEU A 159 14.90 -8.94 8.74
C LEU A 159 15.93 -10.02 8.42
N ASP A 160 16.57 -10.51 9.48
CA ASP A 160 17.61 -11.55 9.42
C ASP A 160 17.09 -12.97 9.69
N ILE A 161 15.76 -13.17 9.74
CA ILE A 161 15.17 -14.48 10.04
C ILE A 161 15.10 -15.31 8.76
N THR A 162 15.92 -16.36 8.69
CA THR A 162 15.91 -17.33 7.59
C THR A 162 14.98 -18.52 7.89
N VAL A 163 14.63 -19.27 6.86
CA VAL A 163 13.94 -20.56 7.01
C VAL A 163 14.75 -21.60 7.78
N ARG A 164 16.08 -21.45 7.89
CA ARG A 164 16.93 -22.28 8.75
C ARG A 164 16.77 -21.91 10.22
N ASP A 165 16.63 -20.62 10.50
CA ASP A 165 16.38 -20.13 11.86
C ASP A 165 15.01 -20.60 12.37
N LEU A 166 13.99 -20.62 11.49
CA LEU A 166 12.70 -21.21 11.79
C LEU A 166 12.82 -22.70 12.16
N ALA A 167 13.55 -23.49 11.37
CA ALA A 167 13.79 -24.90 11.66
C ALA A 167 14.52 -25.14 12.99
N LYS A 168 15.52 -24.30 13.30
CA LYS A 168 16.24 -24.34 14.56
C LYS A 168 15.35 -23.98 15.76
N SER A 169 14.45 -23.02 15.57
CA SER A 169 13.66 -22.44 16.67
C SER A 169 12.36 -23.20 16.93
N PHE A 170 11.76 -23.80 15.90
CA PHE A 170 10.43 -24.42 15.96
C PHE A 170 10.42 -25.90 15.55
N GLY A 171 11.59 -26.50 15.27
CA GLY A 171 11.71 -27.88 14.80
C GLY A 171 11.30 -28.04 13.33
N ALA A 172 11.14 -29.27 12.85
CA ALA A 172 10.90 -29.63 11.45
C ALA A 172 12.07 -29.30 10.49
N SER A 173 11.98 -29.81 9.25
CA SER A 173 13.04 -29.63 8.26
C SER A 173 12.96 -28.25 7.60
N HIS A 174 14.09 -27.70 7.20
CA HIS A 174 14.17 -26.50 6.35
C HIS A 174 13.31 -26.62 5.09
N MET A 175 13.27 -27.81 4.46
CA MET A 175 12.46 -28.06 3.27
C MET A 175 10.96 -27.96 3.56
N THR A 176 10.52 -28.31 4.77
CA THR A 176 9.13 -28.16 5.21
C THR A 176 8.74 -26.68 5.23
N TYR A 177 9.55 -25.82 5.86
CA TYR A 177 9.29 -24.37 5.90
C TYR A 177 9.38 -23.72 4.53
N GLN A 178 10.32 -24.16 3.68
CA GLN A 178 10.42 -23.63 2.32
C GLN A 178 9.14 -23.92 1.52
N ARG A 179 8.65 -25.16 1.54
CA ARG A 179 7.40 -25.54 0.86
C ARG A 179 6.19 -24.78 1.40
N ALA A 180 6.07 -24.69 2.72
CA ALA A 180 5.00 -23.94 3.34
C ALA A 180 5.05 -22.45 2.99
N SER A 181 6.25 -21.85 2.96
CA SER A 181 6.46 -20.45 2.55
C SER A 181 6.02 -20.24 1.09
N THR A 182 6.40 -21.13 0.18
CA THR A 182 5.96 -21.04 -1.23
C THR A 182 4.43 -21.13 -1.36
N LYS A 183 3.80 -22.05 -0.62
CA LYS A 183 2.34 -22.19 -0.62
C LYS A 183 1.64 -20.94 -0.05
N MET A 184 2.15 -20.40 1.06
CA MET A 184 1.65 -19.14 1.64
C MET A 184 1.76 -17.98 0.66
N HIS A 185 2.90 -17.83 -0.02
CA HIS A 185 3.07 -16.78 -1.04
C HIS A 185 2.06 -16.91 -2.18
N GLY A 186 1.79 -18.13 -2.65
CA GLY A 186 0.77 -18.39 -3.67
C GLY A 186 -0.61 -17.88 -3.24
N HIS A 187 -1.08 -18.32 -2.07
CA HIS A 187 -2.37 -17.93 -1.53
C HIS A 187 -2.48 -16.42 -1.22
N VAL A 188 -1.42 -15.80 -0.68
CA VAL A 188 -1.41 -14.35 -0.45
C VAL A 188 -1.56 -13.61 -1.78
N ARG A 189 -0.90 -14.06 -2.84
CA ARG A 189 -0.99 -13.45 -4.17
C ARG A 189 -2.38 -13.65 -4.79
N GLU A 190 -2.98 -14.82 -4.62
CA GLU A 190 -4.36 -15.10 -5.06
C GLU A 190 -5.36 -14.18 -4.35
N LEU A 191 -5.28 -14.08 -3.02
CA LEU A 191 -6.13 -13.20 -2.21
C LEU A 191 -5.99 -11.73 -2.62
N GLU A 192 -4.76 -11.29 -2.91
CA GLU A 192 -4.51 -9.93 -3.42
C GLU A 192 -5.21 -9.69 -4.76
N GLN A 193 -5.11 -10.63 -5.70
CA GLN A 193 -5.78 -10.49 -7.00
C GLN A 193 -7.30 -10.49 -6.85
N MET A 194 -7.84 -11.36 -5.98
CA MET A 194 -9.27 -11.36 -5.66
C MET A 194 -9.72 -10.01 -5.09
N ALA A 195 -8.93 -9.43 -4.19
CA ALA A 195 -9.21 -8.11 -3.63
C ALA A 195 -9.32 -7.04 -4.73
N TYR A 196 -8.36 -7.02 -5.66
CA TYR A 196 -8.38 -6.08 -6.78
C TYR A 196 -9.57 -6.29 -7.71
N SER A 197 -9.87 -7.55 -8.07
CA SER A 197 -11.03 -7.87 -8.91
C SER A 197 -12.35 -7.48 -8.25
N ARG A 198 -12.48 -7.58 -6.91
CA ARG A 198 -13.70 -7.16 -6.20
C ARG A 198 -13.85 -5.64 -6.09
N LEU A 199 -12.75 -4.91 -5.93
CA LEU A 199 -12.78 -3.45 -5.84
C LEU A 199 -13.00 -2.79 -7.20
N ALA A 200 -12.50 -3.40 -8.28
CA ALA A 200 -12.49 -2.84 -9.63
C ALA A 200 -13.85 -2.30 -10.11
N PRO A 201 -14.98 -3.02 -10.01
CA PRO A 201 -16.26 -2.51 -10.53
C PRO A 201 -16.67 -1.20 -9.86
N SER A 202 -16.42 -1.09 -8.55
CA SER A 202 -16.76 0.12 -7.81
C SER A 202 -15.80 1.27 -8.10
N PHE A 203 -14.51 1.00 -8.27
CA PHE A 203 -13.54 2.05 -8.56
C PHE A 203 -13.70 2.61 -9.98
N VAL A 204 -14.12 1.78 -10.93
CA VAL A 204 -14.51 2.24 -12.28
C VAL A 204 -15.76 3.11 -12.20
N ALA A 205 -16.80 2.65 -11.49
CA ALA A 205 -18.04 3.41 -11.34
C ALA A 205 -17.84 4.76 -10.62
N ASP A 206 -16.93 4.80 -9.65
CA ASP A 206 -16.59 5.98 -8.86
C ASP A 206 -15.56 6.90 -9.56
N GLY A 207 -15.09 6.55 -10.78
CA GLY A 207 -14.11 7.34 -11.56
C GLY A 207 -12.68 7.33 -10.98
N VAL A 208 -12.40 6.42 -10.05
CA VAL A 208 -11.10 6.30 -9.36
C VAL A 208 -10.05 5.66 -10.27
N VAL A 209 -10.46 4.70 -11.11
CA VAL A 209 -9.57 4.02 -12.08
C VAL A 209 -10.19 4.03 -13.47
N GLU A 210 -9.35 4.02 -14.52
CA GLU A 210 -9.83 3.95 -15.89
C GLU A 210 -10.47 2.58 -16.18
N GLU A 211 -11.56 2.59 -16.95
CA GLU A 211 -12.12 1.36 -17.51
C GLU A 211 -11.17 0.84 -18.60
N PHE A 212 -10.38 -0.18 -18.27
CA PHE A 212 -9.65 -0.93 -19.29
C PHE A 212 -10.66 -1.74 -20.12
N LEU A 213 -11.12 -1.15 -21.23
CA LEU A 213 -11.75 -1.89 -22.32
C LEU A 213 -10.71 -2.89 -22.87
N GLN A 214 -10.93 -4.18 -22.62
CA GLN A 214 -10.21 -5.27 -23.29
C GLN A 214 -10.56 -5.35 -24.77
#